data_AF-A0A1I1EA39-F1
#
_entry.id   AF-A0A1I1EA39-F1
#
_cell.length_a   1.000
_cell.length_b   1.000
_cell.length_c   1.000
_cell.angle_alpha   90.00
_cell.angle_beta   90.00
_cell.angle_gamma   90.00
#
_symmetry.space_group_name_H-M   'P 1'
#
loop_
_entity.id
_entity.type
_entity.pdbx_description
1 polymer ?
#
loop_
_entity_poly.entity_id
_entity_poly.type
_entity_poly.pdbx_seq_one_letter_code
_entity_poly.pdbx_strand_id
1 'polypeptide(L)'
;MTRKEDVRRRLAGGGAVSIAIAGLLVLAVGTPTAPTEVLPFAWLVVSGAALLAAGRLERLPLGVVAVGWPRVAAVGLAMLSIGSSTLGFGRLFTASDIFGLAQAALALFTALLLALAALECLLGGVGLDGEAFLVE
;
A
#
# COMPACT_ATOMS: atom_id res chain seq x y z
N MET A 1 6.55 3.67 -23.55
CA MET A 1 5.67 3.46 -22.39
C MET A 1 4.91 4.74 -22.15
N THR A 2 3.59 4.65 -22.01
CA THR A 2 2.77 5.82 -21.66
C THR A 2 2.93 6.13 -20.17
N ARG A 3 2.68 7.38 -19.76
CA ARG A 3 2.77 7.79 -18.34
C ARG A 3 1.84 6.95 -17.44
N LYS A 4 0.69 6.49 -17.96
CA LYS A 4 -0.25 5.56 -17.33
C LYS A 4 0.37 4.18 -17.06
N GLU A 5 1.06 3.60 -18.05
CA GLU A 5 1.73 2.30 -17.90
C GLU A 5 2.83 2.34 -16.84
N ASP A 6 3.61 3.42 -16.77
CA ASP A 6 4.65 3.58 -15.75
C ASP A 6 4.08 3.63 -14.34
N VAL A 7 2.99 4.38 -14.13
CA VAL A 7 2.28 4.44 -12.84
C VAL A 7 1.74 3.07 -12.46
N ARG A 8 1.05 2.39 -13.38
CA ARG A 8 0.48 1.05 -13.14
C ARG A 8 1.56 0.00 -12.86
N ARG A 9 2.71 0.08 -13.55
CA ARG A 9 3.85 -0.80 -13.29
C ARG A 9 4.48 -0.56 -11.92
N ARG A 10 4.59 0.69 -11.49
CA ARG A 10 5.06 1.04 -10.13
C ARG A 10 4.11 0.54 -9.06
N LEU A 11 2.80 0.66 -9.26
CA LEU A 11 1.79 0.12 -8.34
C LEU A 11 1.87 -1.40 -8.26
N ALA A 12 1.95 -2.08 -9.40
CA ALA A 12 2.13 -3.54 -9.43
C ALA A 12 3.43 -3.97 -8.73
N GLY A 13 4.53 -3.23 -8.95
CA GLY A 13 5.80 -3.45 -8.27
C GLY A 13 5.68 -3.28 -6.75
N GLY A 14 5.07 -2.19 -6.29
CA GLY A 14 4.83 -1.93 -4.87
C GLY A 14 3.95 -3.00 -4.21
N GLY A 15 2.90 -3.44 -4.90
CA GLY A 15 2.05 -4.53 -4.44
C GLY A 15 2.80 -5.87 -4.33
N ALA A 16 3.62 -6.21 -5.33
CA ALA A 16 4.45 -7.42 -5.29
C ALA A 16 5.46 -7.38 -4.13
N VAL A 17 6.10 -6.23 -3.90
CA VAL A 17 7.04 -6.04 -2.79
C VAL A 17 6.32 -6.19 -1.45
N SER A 18 5.12 -5.61 -1.29
CA SER A 18 4.35 -5.73 -0.05
C SER A 18 3.99 -7.19 0.29
N ILE A 19 3.55 -7.97 -0.71
CA ILE A 19 3.25 -9.40 -0.53
C ILE A 19 4.54 -10.18 -0.25
N ALA A 20 5.63 -9.89 -0.96
CA ALA A 20 6.92 -10.53 -0.72
C ALA A 20 7.41 -10.28 0.71
N ILE A 21 7.26 -9.05 1.23
CA ILE A 21 7.59 -8.72 2.62
C ILE A 21 6.73 -9.54 3.58
N ALA A 22 5.42 -9.66 3.34
CA ALA A 22 4.55 -10.49 4.17
C ALA A 22 5.02 -11.96 4.19
N GLY A 23 5.36 -12.53 3.02
CA GLY A 23 5.90 -13.88 2.92
C GLY A 23 7.24 -14.06 3.64
N LEU A 24 8.16 -13.10 3.48
CA LEU A 24 9.45 -13.11 4.17
C LEU A 24 9.28 -13.01 5.69
N LEU A 25 8.34 -12.22 6.17
CA LEU A 25 8.04 -12.14 7.60
C LEU A 25 7.52 -13.47 8.15
N VAL A 26 6.69 -14.20 7.39
CA VAL A 26 6.22 -15.54 7.79
C VAL A 26 7.40 -16.52 7.85
N LEU A 27 8.32 -16.44 6.89
CA LEU A 27 9.53 -17.28 6.89
C LEU A 27 10.47 -16.94 8.05
N ALA A 28 10.55 -15.67 8.46
CA ALA A 28 11.44 -15.21 9.52
C ALA A 28 10.90 -15.45 10.93
N VAL A 29 9.59 -15.26 11.14
CA VAL A 29 8.96 -15.30 12.48
C VAL A 29 8.17 -16.59 12.71
N GLY A 30 7.90 -17.37 11.65
CA GLY A 30 7.05 -18.54 11.68
C GLY A 30 5.59 -18.23 11.32
N THR A 31 4.77 -19.27 11.22
CA THR A 31 3.35 -19.12 10.91
C THR A 31 2.59 -18.55 12.11
N PRO A 32 1.90 -17.40 11.97
CA PRO A 32 1.12 -16.81 13.04
C PRO A 32 0.00 -17.76 13.47
N THR A 33 -0.18 -17.93 14.78
CA THR A 33 -1.18 -18.85 15.35
C THR A 33 -2.31 -18.13 16.07
N ALA A 34 -2.09 -16.88 16.49
CA ALA A 34 -3.10 -16.03 17.10
C ALA A 34 -3.71 -15.04 16.08
N PRO A 35 -5.01 -14.69 16.20
CA PRO A 35 -5.66 -13.72 15.31
C PRO A 35 -4.95 -12.36 15.28
N THR A 36 -4.42 -11.93 16.43
CA THR A 36 -3.67 -10.67 16.58
C THR A 36 -2.34 -10.69 15.83
N GLU A 37 -1.72 -11.86 15.69
CA GLU A 37 -0.48 -12.04 14.92
C GLU A 37 -0.76 -12.08 13.42
N VAL A 38 -1.90 -12.64 12.99
CA VAL A 38 -2.30 -12.74 11.57
C VAL A 38 -2.61 -11.36 10.98
N LEU A 39 -3.17 -10.46 11.79
CA LEU A 39 -3.64 -9.15 11.35
C LEU A 39 -2.63 -8.35 10.50
N PRO A 40 -1.37 -8.13 10.93
CA PRO A 40 -0.38 -7.40 10.12
C PRO A 40 -0.04 -8.08 8.79
N PHE A 41 -0.03 -9.42 8.73
CA PHE A 41 0.23 -10.15 7.49
C PHE A 41 -0.96 -10.03 6.53
N ALA A 42 -2.17 -10.25 7.02
CA ALA A 42 -3.38 -10.10 6.24
C ALA A 42 -3.50 -8.68 5.68
N TRP A 43 -3.16 -7.68 6.48
CA TRP A 43 -3.14 -6.28 6.06
C TRP A 43 -2.17 -6.03 4.90
N LEU A 44 -0.92 -6.49 5.00
CA LEU A 44 0.08 -6.38 3.93
C LEU A 44 -0.37 -7.11 2.66
N VAL A 45 -0.90 -8.32 2.81
CA VAL A 45 -1.36 -9.13 1.67
C VAL A 45 -2.55 -8.47 0.96
N VAL A 46 -3.56 -8.01 1.71
CA VAL A 46 -4.76 -7.36 1.16
C VAL A 46 -4.40 -6.06 0.46
N SER A 47 -3.57 -5.22 1.09
CA SER A 47 -3.15 -3.95 0.51
C SER A 47 -2.24 -4.15 -0.72
N GLY A 48 -1.30 -5.10 -0.67
CA GLY A 48 -0.47 -5.48 -1.80
C GLY A 48 -1.27 -6.08 -2.96
N ALA A 49 -2.29 -6.90 -2.67
CA ALA A 49 -3.20 -7.45 -3.67
C ALA A 49 -4.03 -6.35 -4.35
N ALA A 50 -4.52 -5.36 -3.60
CA ALA A 50 -5.21 -4.21 -4.17
C ALA A 50 -4.32 -3.43 -5.16
N LEU A 51 -3.04 -3.22 -4.82
CA LEU A 51 -2.08 -2.53 -5.70
C LEU A 51 -1.73 -3.35 -6.95
N LEU A 52 -1.59 -4.68 -6.81
CA LEU A 52 -1.41 -5.57 -7.95
C LEU A 52 -2.62 -5.55 -8.87
N ALA A 53 -3.82 -5.60 -8.30
CA ALA A 53 -5.07 -5.54 -9.04
C ALA A 53 -5.17 -4.20 -9.80
N ALA A 54 -4.87 -3.07 -9.16
CA ALA A 54 -4.86 -1.77 -9.83
C ALA A 54 -3.78 -1.66 -10.92
N GLY A 55 -2.61 -2.26 -10.71
CA GLY A 55 -1.52 -2.25 -11.69
C GLY A 55 -1.75 -3.17 -12.90
N ARG A 56 -2.63 -4.17 -12.79
CA ARG A 56 -2.87 -5.18 -13.84
C ARG A 56 -4.24 -5.09 -14.49
N LEU A 57 -5.26 -4.72 -13.74
CA LEU A 57 -6.63 -4.61 -14.18
C LEU A 57 -7.00 -3.14 -14.34
N GLU A 58 -7.77 -2.83 -15.39
CA GLU A 58 -8.21 -1.47 -15.67
C GLU A 58 -9.51 -1.14 -14.93
N ARG A 59 -10.39 -2.14 -14.83
CA ARG A 59 -11.62 -2.12 -14.04
C ARG A 59 -11.70 -3.39 -13.20
N LEU A 60 -12.00 -3.24 -11.90
CA LEU A 60 -12.34 -4.37 -11.03
C LEU A 60 -13.85 -4.50 -10.91
N PRO A 61 -14.44 -5.66 -11.27
CA PRO A 61 -15.85 -5.92 -11.01
C PRO A 61 -16.04 -6.21 -9.51
N LEU A 62 -16.71 -5.29 -8.81
CA LEU A 62 -17.21 -5.47 -7.44
C LEU A 62 -18.68 -5.86 -7.51
N GLY A 63 -18.92 -7.10 -7.94
CA GLY A 63 -20.27 -7.62 -8.18
C GLY A 63 -20.95 -6.90 -9.36
N VAL A 64 -21.87 -6.00 -9.05
CA VAL A 64 -22.66 -5.25 -10.05
C VAL A 64 -22.01 -3.95 -10.53
N VAL A 65 -20.96 -3.46 -9.86
CA VAL A 65 -20.29 -2.20 -10.23
C VAL A 65 -18.84 -2.46 -10.60
N ALA A 66 -18.40 -1.94 -11.74
CA ALA A 66 -16.99 -1.93 -12.12
C ALA A 66 -16.33 -0.66 -11.57
N VAL A 67 -15.30 -0.84 -10.73
CA VAL A 67 -14.53 0.27 -10.16
C VAL A 67 -13.21 0.40 -10.91
N GLY A 68 -12.90 1.62 -11.35
CA GLY A 68 -11.65 1.94 -12.02
C GLY A 68 -10.43 1.71 -11.12
N TRP A 69 -9.32 1.31 -11.73
CA TRP A 69 -8.05 1.09 -11.04
C TRP A 69 -7.56 2.24 -10.14
N PRO A 70 -7.79 3.56 -10.43
CA PRO A 70 -7.27 4.63 -9.59
C PRO A 70 -7.83 4.58 -8.17
N ARG A 71 -9.13 4.29 -8.03
CA ARG A 71 -9.79 4.18 -6.73
C ARG A 71 -9.27 2.97 -5.95
N VAL A 72 -9.04 1.85 -6.63
CA VAL A 72 -8.49 0.63 -6.00
C VAL A 72 -7.06 0.87 -5.52
N ALA A 73 -6.24 1.56 -6.32
CA ALA A 73 -4.90 1.97 -5.93
C ALA A 73 -4.92 2.89 -4.70
N ALA A 74 -5.82 3.87 -4.68
CA ALA A 74 -5.98 4.79 -3.56
C ALA A 74 -6.28 4.05 -2.25
N VAL A 75 -7.18 3.08 -2.26
CA VAL A 75 -7.49 2.27 -1.06
C VAL A 75 -6.29 1.44 -0.62
N GLY A 76 -5.59 0.76 -1.54
CA GLY A 76 -4.40 -0.03 -1.20
C GLY A 76 -3.28 0.81 -0.59
N LEU A 77 -3.01 1.99 -1.16
CA LEU A 77 -2.02 2.93 -0.65
C LEU A 77 -2.42 3.51 0.71
N ALA A 78 -3.69 3.86 0.90
CA ALA A 78 -4.20 4.35 2.18
C ALA A 78 -4.07 3.30 3.29
N MET A 79 -4.39 2.03 2.98
CA MET A 79 -4.16 0.93 3.92
C MET A 79 -2.68 0.78 4.29
N LEU A 80 -1.77 0.80 3.32
CA LEU A 80 -0.33 0.74 3.61
C LEU A 80 0.14 1.95 4.45
N SER A 81 -0.40 3.14 4.19
CA SER A 81 -0.07 4.35 4.96
C SER A 81 -0.46 4.20 6.43
N ILE A 82 -1.67 3.71 6.71
CA ILE A 82 -2.14 3.42 8.07
C ILE A 82 -1.24 2.37 8.72
N GLY A 83 -0.96 1.26 8.03
CA GLY A 83 -0.10 0.19 8.54
C GLY A 83 1.31 0.66 8.88
N SER A 84 1.93 1.45 8.00
CA SER A 84 3.24 2.06 8.21
C SER A 84 3.26 2.95 9.45
N SER A 85 2.24 3.82 9.59
CA SER A 85 2.13 4.71 10.75
C SER A 85 1.94 3.93 12.04
N THR A 86 1.02 2.97 12.08
CA THR A 86 0.71 2.17 13.28
C THR A 86 1.92 1.37 13.75
N LEU A 87 2.64 0.70 12.84
CA LEU A 87 3.83 -0.07 13.19
C LEU A 87 4.99 0.84 13.62
N GLY A 88 5.18 1.98 12.95
CA GLY A 88 6.18 2.98 13.31
C GLY A 88 5.95 3.55 14.71
N PHE A 89 4.71 3.95 15.03
CA PHE A 89 4.34 4.42 16.37
C PHE A 89 4.43 3.30 17.41
N GLY A 90 4.07 2.06 17.07
CA GLY A 90 4.23 0.91 17.96
C GLY A 90 5.67 0.74 18.45
N ARG A 91 6.66 1.02 17.59
CA ARG A 91 8.08 0.92 17.97
C ARG A 91 8.49 1.90 19.06
N LEU A 92 7.97 3.13 19.07
CA LEU A 92 8.26 4.13 20.11
C LEU A 92 7.91 3.63 21.53
N PHE A 93 6.87 2.80 21.65
CA PHE A 93 6.45 2.21 22.93
C PHE A 93 7.34 1.05 23.40
N THR A 94 8.08 0.42 22.48
CA THR A 94 8.88 -0.79 22.75
C THR A 94 10.39 -0.54 22.76
N ALA A 95 10.84 0.50 22.07
CA ALA A 95 12.25 0.88 21.93
C ALA A 95 12.34 2.41 21.90
N SER A 96 12.54 3.01 23.08
CA SER A 96 12.60 4.46 23.27
C SER A 96 14.01 5.02 23.09
N ASP A 97 14.81 4.44 22.19
CA ASP A 97 16.14 4.90 21.83
C ASP A 97 16.12 5.75 20.56
N ILE A 98 17.25 6.40 20.25
CA ILE A 98 17.39 7.26 19.06
C ILE A 98 17.10 6.49 17.77
N PHE A 99 17.42 5.19 17.73
CA PHE A 99 17.12 4.34 16.59
C PHE A 99 15.62 4.07 16.43
N GLY A 100 14.89 3.80 17.52
CA GLY A 100 13.44 3.69 17.50
C GLY A 100 12.75 4.97 17.02
N LEU A 101 13.25 6.14 17.44
CA LEU A 101 12.74 7.43 16.98
C LEU A 101 13.00 7.66 15.48
N ALA A 102 14.20 7.31 15.00
CA ALA A 102 14.53 7.38 13.57
C ALA A 102 13.65 6.44 12.72
N GLN A 103 13.40 5.21 13.20
CA GLN A 103 12.50 4.26 12.54
C GLN A 103 11.05 4.77 12.48
N ALA A 104 10.56 5.34 13.59
CA ALA A 104 9.23 5.93 13.61
C ALA A 104 9.10 7.13 12.66
N ALA A 105 10.11 8.00 12.63
CA ALA A 105 10.14 9.14 11.69
C ALA A 105 10.15 8.67 10.22
N LEU A 106 10.94 7.64 9.90
CA LEU A 106 10.95 7.05 8.56
C LEU A 106 9.59 6.44 8.20
N ALA A 107 8.99 5.67 9.11
CA ALA A 107 7.69 5.07 8.90
C ALA A 107 6.57 6.10 8.70
N LEU A 108 6.62 7.21 9.43
CA LEU A 108 5.69 8.33 9.28
C LEU A 108 5.90 9.06 7.94
N PHE A 109 7.15 9.27 7.54
CA PHE A 109 7.48 9.86 6.24
C PHE A 109 6.98 8.98 5.08
N THR A 110 7.22 7.66 5.15
CA THR A 110 6.68 6.70 4.18
C THR A 110 5.15 6.72 4.16
N ALA A 111 4.51 6.77 5.33
CA ALA A 111 3.06 6.85 5.42
C ALA A 111 2.51 8.12 4.74
N LEU A 112 3.17 9.26 4.94
CA LEU A 112 2.79 10.52 4.29
C LEU A 112 2.91 10.42 2.77
N LEU A 113 4.02 9.87 2.25
CA LEU A 113 4.19 9.66 0.82
C LEU A 113 3.11 8.74 0.23
N LEU A 114 2.77 7.67 0.93
CA LEU A 114 1.71 6.74 0.52
C LEU A 114 0.33 7.42 0.55
N ALA A 115 0.05 8.24 1.57
CA ALA A 115 -1.20 9.00 1.67
C ALA A 115 -1.33 10.03 0.55
N LEU A 116 -0.25 10.74 0.20
CA LEU A 116 -0.24 11.67 -0.93
C LEU A 116 -0.46 10.93 -2.26
N ALA A 117 0.22 9.80 -2.47
CA ALA A 117 0.00 8.98 -3.66
C ALA A 117 -1.44 8.42 -3.72
N ALA A 118 -2.03 8.08 -2.57
CA ALA A 118 -3.43 7.66 -2.48
C ALA A 118 -4.36 8.80 -2.89
N LEU A 119 -4.08 10.03 -2.43
CA LEU A 119 -4.86 11.22 -2.75
C LEU A 119 -4.78 11.55 -4.24
N GLU A 120 -3.59 11.50 -4.83
CA GLU A 120 -3.38 11.64 -6.28
C GLU A 120 -4.23 10.64 -7.06
N CYS A 121 -4.24 9.37 -6.65
CA CYS A 121 -5.04 8.33 -7.28
C CYS A 121 -6.56 8.54 -7.08
N LEU A 122 -6.98 9.08 -5.94
CA LEU A 122 -8.39 9.31 -5.60
C LEU A 122 -8.97 10.49 -6.38
N LEU A 123 -8.20 11.58 -6.49
CA LEU A 123 -8.59 12.81 -7.14
C LEU A 123 -8.33 12.79 -8.66
N GLY A 124 -7.64 11.77 -9.16
CA GLY A 124 -7.38 11.60 -10.59
C GLY A 124 -6.25 12.48 -11.11
N GLY A 125 -5.23 12.75 -10.28
CA GLY A 125 -4.06 13.54 -10.65
C GLY A 125 -4.20 15.03 -10.32
N VAL A 126 -3.76 15.43 -9.12
CA VAL A 126 -3.65 16.85 -8.73
C VAL A 126 -2.26 17.37 -9.06
N GLY A 127 -1.22 16.59 -8.76
CA GLY A 127 0.17 16.85 -9.13
C GLY A 127 0.65 16.00 -10.31
N LEU A 128 -0.02 14.88 -10.60
CA LEU A 128 0.23 14.06 -11.80
C LEU A 128 -0.82 14.36 -12.88
N ASP A 129 -0.43 14.21 -14.14
CA ASP A 129 -1.29 14.47 -15.29
C ASP A 129 -2.55 13.59 -15.26
N GLY A 130 -3.72 14.21 -15.27
CA GLY A 130 -5.00 13.54 -15.08
C GLY A 130 -5.34 12.53 -16.17
N GLU A 131 -4.80 12.73 -17.37
CA GLU A 131 -4.86 11.76 -18.48
C GLU A 131 -4.28 10.39 -18.08
N ALA A 132 -3.33 10.34 -17.14
CA ALA A 132 -2.76 9.09 -16.65
C ALA A 132 -3.75 8.25 -15.84
N PHE A 133 -4.83 8.84 -15.30
CA PHE A 133 -5.81 8.17 -14.44
C PHE A 133 -7.14 7.88 -15.14
N LEU A 134 -7.28 8.28 -16.41
CA LEU A 134 -8.46 7.97 -17.19
C LEU A 134 -8.57 6.45 -17.43
N VAL A 135 -9.80 5.95 -17.25
CA VAL A 135 -10.16 4.55 -17.47
C VAL A 135 -10.93 4.49 -18.77
N GLU A 136 -10.42 3.71 -19.72
CA GLU A 136 -11.06 3.48 -21.01
C GLU A 136 -12.20 2.44 -20.88
#